data_AF-A0A8H5KA94-F1
#
_entry.id   AF-A0A8H5KA94-F1
#
_cell.length_a   1.000
_cell.length_b   1.000
_cell.length_c   1.000
_cell.angle_alpha   90.00
_cell.angle_beta   90.00
_cell.angle_gamma   90.00
#
_symmetry.space_group_name_H-M   'P 1'
#
loop_
_entity.id
_entity.type
_entity.pdbx_description
1 polymer ?
#
loop_
_entity_poly.entity_id
_entity_poly.type
_entity_poly.pdbx_seq_one_letter_code
_entity_poly.pdbx_strand_id
1 'polypeptide(L)'
;MRGLALPTLLLGAAGCKATAPDCKCFPGDACWPSDDDWNHFNSTVGGRLVATVPLGSPCHDPNYDAEECERLQNEWLYSSVHSESSSSMMAPLFANQSCDPFQPRDKPCTLGNYVRYAVNATSTEDVAATLNFAKKKNIRFVIRNTGHDY
;
A
#
# COMPACT_ATOMS: atom_id res chain seq x y z
N MET A 1 67.68 11.90 16.69
CA MET A 1 66.49 11.38 15.99
C MET A 1 65.27 12.15 16.49
N ARG A 2 64.77 13.12 15.71
CA ARG A 2 63.58 13.91 16.05
C ARG A 2 62.38 13.24 15.40
N GLY A 3 61.51 12.62 16.20
CA GLY A 3 60.26 12.03 15.74
C GLY A 3 59.22 13.12 15.49
N LEU A 4 58.70 13.20 14.27
CA LEU A 4 57.57 14.03 13.90
C LEU A 4 56.28 13.28 14.26
N ALA A 5 55.50 13.80 15.20
CA ALA A 5 54.16 13.31 15.50
C ALA A 5 53.15 14.05 14.60
N LEU A 6 52.42 13.30 13.77
CA LEU A 6 51.31 13.81 12.97
C LEU A 6 50.02 13.84 13.81
N PRO A 7 49.25 14.95 13.84
CA PRO A 7 47.97 15.00 14.52
C PRO A 7 46.92 14.28 13.67
N THR A 8 46.25 13.30 14.28
CA THR A 8 45.12 12.58 13.67
C THR A 8 43.89 13.47 13.72
N LEU A 9 43.46 13.98 12.57
CA LEU A 9 42.23 14.77 12.45
C LEU A 9 41.03 13.81 12.58
N LEU A 10 40.30 13.88 13.70
CA LEU A 10 39.00 13.22 13.83
C LEU A 10 37.98 13.99 12.99
N LEU A 11 37.63 13.45 11.82
CA LEU A 11 36.46 13.90 11.06
C LEU A 11 35.21 13.55 11.88
N GLY A 12 34.64 14.54 12.55
CA GLY A 12 33.29 14.46 13.07
C GLY A 12 32.33 14.29 11.90
N ALA A 13 31.65 13.14 11.82
CA ALA A 13 30.56 12.95 10.89
C ALA A 13 29.45 13.97 11.25
N ALA A 14 29.34 15.02 10.45
CA ALA A 14 28.19 15.89 10.47
C ALA A 14 26.99 15.04 10.05
N GLY A 15 26.24 14.55 11.02
CA GLY A 15 24.98 13.85 10.79
C GLY A 15 24.09 14.75 9.94
N CYS A 16 23.78 14.29 8.73
CA CYS A 16 22.87 14.99 7.84
C CYS A 16 21.54 15.08 8.57
N LYS A 17 21.15 16.29 9.00
CA LYS A 17 19.79 16.55 9.45
C LYS A 17 18.91 16.35 8.23
N ALA A 18 18.22 15.21 8.15
CA ALA A 18 17.20 14.97 7.15
C ALA A 18 16.20 16.12 7.21
N THR A 19 16.24 17.00 6.22
CA THR A 19 15.16 17.92 5.87
C THR A 19 13.89 17.08 5.66
N ALA A 20 12.73 17.63 6.03
CA ALA A 20 11.43 16.98 5.91
C ALA A 20 11.31 16.24 4.56
N PRO A 21 10.71 15.03 4.53
CA PRO A 21 10.93 14.12 3.42
C PRO A 21 10.27 14.68 2.16
N ASP A 22 11.06 14.96 1.13
CA ASP A 22 10.55 15.31 -0.21
C ASP A 22 9.65 14.20 -0.78
N CYS A 23 9.75 12.98 -0.22
CA CYS A 23 8.94 11.83 -0.58
C CYS A 23 7.81 11.55 0.43
N LYS A 24 6.74 10.90 -0.06
CA LYS A 24 5.74 10.28 0.81
C LYS A 24 6.34 9.07 1.52
N CYS A 25 5.82 8.78 2.71
CA CYS A 25 6.23 7.61 3.46
C CYS A 25 5.68 6.34 2.81
N PHE A 26 6.54 5.34 2.61
CA PHE A 26 6.21 4.04 2.03
C PHE A 26 6.43 2.89 3.02
N PRO A 27 5.77 1.73 2.81
CA PRO A 27 6.02 0.53 3.59
C PRO A 27 7.49 0.15 3.58
N GLY A 28 8.06 -0.05 4.77
CA GLY A 28 9.49 -0.33 4.97
C GLY A 28 10.29 0.90 5.41
N ASP A 29 9.77 2.11 5.21
CA ASP A 29 10.41 3.33 5.71
C ASP A 29 10.26 3.43 7.23
N ALA A 30 11.23 4.06 7.89
CA ALA A 30 11.19 4.31 9.34
C ALA A 30 10.00 5.20 9.77
N CYS A 31 9.43 5.99 8.85
CA CYS A 31 8.25 6.81 9.11
C CYS A 31 6.92 6.05 8.96
N TRP A 32 6.95 4.81 8.45
CA TRP A 32 5.72 4.08 8.14
C TRP A 32 4.95 3.83 9.44
N PRO A 33 3.62 4.02 9.48
CA PRO A 33 2.88 3.82 10.71
C PRO A 33 3.05 2.40 11.22
N SER A 34 3.21 2.27 12.53
CA SER A 34 3.24 0.97 13.20
C SER A 34 1.87 0.31 13.17
N ASP A 35 1.80 -0.96 13.54
CA ASP A 35 0.53 -1.67 13.67
C ASP A 35 -0.39 -0.99 14.70
N ASP A 36 0.16 -0.45 15.79
CA ASP A 36 -0.60 0.33 16.77
C ASP A 36 -1.20 1.61 16.18
N ASP A 37 -0.46 2.31 15.31
CA ASP A 37 -0.98 3.47 14.61
C ASP A 37 -2.15 3.10 13.69
N TRP A 38 -2.02 1.99 12.95
CA TRP A 38 -3.09 1.47 12.08
C TRP A 38 -4.31 1.02 12.88
N ASN A 39 -4.11 0.33 14.00
CA ASN A 39 -5.18 -0.12 14.90
C ASN A 39 -5.92 1.05 15.54
N HIS A 40 -5.19 2.08 15.99
CA HIS A 40 -5.79 3.31 16.51
C HIS A 40 -6.58 4.05 15.42
N PHE A 41 -6.02 4.13 14.21
CA PHE A 41 -6.73 4.73 13.08
C PHE A 41 -7.98 3.94 12.71
N ASN A 42 -7.91 2.62 12.68
CA ASN A 42 -9.05 1.75 12.44
C ASN A 42 -10.18 2.01 13.46
N SER A 43 -9.82 2.15 14.74
CA SER A 43 -10.78 2.52 15.80
C SER A 43 -11.39 3.90 15.56
N THR A 44 -10.59 4.85 15.07
CA THR A 44 -11.04 6.22 14.76
C THR A 44 -12.06 6.26 13.62
N VAL A 45 -11.91 5.40 12.61
CA VAL A 45 -12.88 5.24 11.50
C VAL A 45 -13.91 4.16 11.78
N GLY A 46 -14.13 3.79 13.05
CA GLY A 46 -15.19 2.86 13.46
C GLY A 46 -15.05 1.43 12.94
N GLY A 47 -13.82 0.94 12.74
CA GLY A 47 -13.56 -0.41 12.24
C GLY A 47 -13.58 -0.54 10.71
N ARG A 48 -13.62 0.58 9.98
CA ARG A 48 -13.76 0.62 8.52
C ARG A 48 -12.45 0.59 7.73
N LEU A 49 -11.30 0.39 8.41
CA LEU A 49 -10.02 0.20 7.73
C LEU A 49 -9.94 -1.21 7.15
N VAL A 50 -9.66 -1.30 5.86
CA VAL A 50 -9.56 -2.56 5.10
C VAL A 50 -8.11 -2.71 4.63
N ALA A 51 -7.42 -3.73 5.13
CA ALA A 51 -6.12 -4.13 4.58
C ALA A 51 -6.35 -4.73 3.19
N THR A 52 -5.56 -4.32 2.21
CA THR A 52 -5.77 -4.74 0.83
C THR A 52 -5.40 -6.22 0.64
N VAL A 53 -6.36 -6.98 0.12
CA VAL A 53 -6.15 -8.28 -0.52
C VAL A 53 -6.51 -8.11 -2.00
N PRO A 54 -5.57 -8.25 -2.94
CA PRO A 54 -5.89 -8.10 -4.36
C PRO A 54 -6.99 -9.06 -4.79
N LEU A 55 -7.89 -8.59 -5.66
CA LEU A 55 -9.03 -9.36 -6.15
C LEU A 55 -8.61 -10.71 -6.75
N GLY A 56 -7.48 -10.76 -7.46
CA GLY A 56 -6.95 -12.00 -8.06
C GLY A 56 -6.28 -12.96 -7.08
N SER A 57 -6.20 -12.65 -5.78
CA SER A 57 -5.53 -13.52 -4.78
C SER A 57 -6.01 -14.97 -4.78
N PRO A 58 -7.31 -15.29 -5.01
CA PRO A 58 -7.78 -16.68 -5.09
C PRO A 58 -7.15 -17.50 -6.23
N CYS A 59 -6.51 -16.85 -7.21
CA CYS A 59 -5.81 -17.56 -8.29
C CYS A 59 -4.35 -17.92 -7.98
N HIS A 60 -3.84 -17.55 -6.80
CA HIS A 60 -2.42 -17.67 -6.45
C HIS A 60 -2.24 -18.36 -5.09
N ASP A 61 -1.18 -19.16 -4.96
CA ASP A 61 -0.80 -19.70 -3.65
C ASP A 61 -0.33 -18.57 -2.70
N PRO A 62 -0.56 -18.68 -1.39
CA PRO A 62 -1.17 -19.82 -0.68
C PRO A 62 -2.70 -19.77 -0.60
N ASN A 63 -3.34 -18.75 -1.18
CA ASN A 63 -4.78 -18.49 -1.03
C ASN A 63 -5.60 -19.13 -2.15
N TYR A 64 -5.04 -20.10 -2.88
CA TYR A 64 -5.64 -20.64 -4.08
C TYR A 64 -7.00 -21.28 -3.79
N ASP A 65 -8.02 -20.80 -4.49
CA ASP A 65 -9.37 -21.34 -4.54
C ASP A 65 -9.75 -21.51 -6.02
N ALA A 66 -9.92 -22.77 -6.43
CA ALA A 66 -10.16 -23.10 -7.83
C ALA A 66 -11.49 -22.54 -8.36
N GLU A 67 -12.55 -22.57 -7.54
CA GLU A 67 -13.89 -22.14 -7.95
C GLU A 67 -13.93 -20.61 -8.06
N GLU A 68 -13.41 -19.91 -7.06
CA GLU A 68 -13.36 -18.45 -7.09
C GLU A 68 -12.40 -17.94 -8.18
N CYS A 69 -11.28 -18.63 -8.42
CA CYS A 69 -10.39 -18.26 -9.51
C CYS A 69 -11.07 -18.42 -10.89
N GLU A 70 -11.77 -19.53 -11.13
CA GLU A 70 -12.52 -19.75 -12.37
C GLU A 70 -13.61 -18.68 -12.56
N ARG A 71 -14.34 -18.35 -11.48
CA ARG A 71 -15.34 -17.27 -11.50
C ARG A 71 -14.70 -15.93 -11.88
N LEU A 72 -13.58 -15.57 -11.24
CA LEU A 72 -12.86 -14.34 -11.54
C LEU A 72 -12.32 -14.30 -12.97
N GLN A 73 -11.80 -15.41 -13.50
CA GLN A 73 -11.33 -15.48 -14.89
C GLN A 73 -12.48 -15.23 -15.89
N ASN A 74 -13.68 -15.74 -15.61
CA ASN A 74 -14.86 -15.51 -16.44
C ASN A 74 -15.41 -14.08 -16.31
N GLU A 75 -15.25 -13.45 -15.15
CA GLU A 75 -15.82 -12.12 -14.87
C GLU A 75 -14.83 -10.95 -15.01
N TRP A 76 -13.53 -11.21 -15.20
CA TRP A 76 -12.46 -10.20 -15.09
C TRP A 76 -12.61 -9.00 -16.03
N LEU A 77 -13.33 -9.15 -17.14
CA LEU A 77 -13.53 -8.06 -18.09
C LEU A 77 -14.77 -7.20 -17.77
N TYR A 78 -15.55 -7.57 -16.75
CA TYR A 78 -16.73 -6.82 -16.34
C TYR A 78 -16.39 -5.86 -15.19
N SER A 79 -16.97 -4.66 -15.26
CA SER A 79 -16.74 -3.63 -14.26
C SER A 79 -17.32 -3.94 -12.88
N SER A 80 -18.35 -4.79 -12.82
CA SER A 80 -19.04 -5.17 -11.59
C SER A 80 -18.08 -5.83 -10.60
N VAL A 81 -17.35 -6.86 -11.03
CA VAL A 81 -16.45 -7.63 -10.15
C VAL A 81 -15.33 -6.77 -9.58
N HIS A 82 -14.88 -5.76 -10.33
CA HIS A 82 -13.85 -4.83 -9.87
C HIS A 82 -14.39 -3.71 -8.97
N SER A 83 -15.62 -3.25 -9.21
CA SER A 83 -16.22 -2.15 -8.43
C SER A 83 -16.52 -2.58 -7.00
N GLU A 84 -16.87 -3.85 -6.78
CA GLU A 84 -17.15 -4.42 -5.45
C GLU A 84 -15.89 -4.63 -4.59
N SER A 85 -14.73 -4.77 -5.22
CA SER A 85 -13.45 -4.82 -4.50
C SER A 85 -13.17 -3.49 -3.79
N SER A 86 -12.40 -3.49 -2.69
CA SER A 86 -11.92 -2.27 -2.05
C SER A 86 -10.71 -1.63 -2.76
N SER A 87 -10.03 -2.38 -3.62
CA SER A 87 -8.71 -2.01 -4.14
C SER A 87 -8.50 -2.29 -5.63
N SER A 88 -9.41 -3.01 -6.30
CA SER A 88 -9.20 -3.40 -7.69
C SER A 88 -9.12 -2.20 -8.63
N MET A 89 -8.20 -2.30 -9.60
CA MET A 89 -8.04 -1.38 -10.72
C MET A 89 -8.46 -2.11 -11.99
N MET A 90 -9.28 -1.48 -12.82
CA MET A 90 -9.82 -2.13 -14.02
C MET A 90 -8.89 -2.02 -15.22
N ALA A 91 -8.15 -0.92 -15.32
CA ALA A 91 -7.15 -0.74 -16.36
C ALA A 91 -5.95 -1.67 -16.09
N PRO A 92 -5.72 -2.72 -16.93
CA PRO A 92 -4.72 -3.74 -16.64
C PRO A 92 -3.29 -3.20 -16.57
N LEU A 93 -3.02 -2.10 -17.28
CA LEU A 93 -1.75 -1.38 -17.25
C LEU A 93 -1.33 -1.01 -15.82
N PHE A 94 -2.26 -0.54 -14.98
CA PHE A 94 -1.96 -0.13 -13.61
C PHE A 94 -1.90 -1.31 -12.64
N ALA A 95 -2.69 -2.37 -12.86
CA ALA A 95 -2.59 -3.60 -12.09
C ALA A 95 -1.23 -4.30 -12.31
N ASN A 96 -0.64 -4.11 -13.50
CA ASN A 96 0.72 -4.53 -13.87
C ASN A 96 0.99 -6.02 -13.59
N GLN A 97 -0.02 -6.86 -13.77
CA GLN A 97 0.04 -8.31 -13.54
C GLN A 97 0.58 -8.70 -12.14
N SER A 98 0.45 -7.81 -11.15
CA SER A 98 1.00 -8.01 -9.80
C SER A 98 0.27 -9.13 -9.04
N CYS A 99 -1.02 -9.30 -9.34
CA CYS A 99 -1.87 -10.37 -8.85
C CYS A 99 -3.06 -10.56 -9.80
N ASP A 100 -2.74 -11.01 -11.02
CA ASP A 100 -3.69 -11.17 -12.13
C ASP A 100 -4.13 -12.64 -12.24
N PRO A 101 -5.42 -12.93 -12.43
CA PRO A 101 -5.95 -14.29 -12.38
C PRO A 101 -5.53 -15.17 -13.57
N PHE A 102 -4.92 -14.60 -14.60
CA PHE A 102 -4.42 -15.33 -15.78
C PHE A 102 -2.91 -15.61 -15.69
N GLN A 103 -2.28 -15.28 -14.56
CA GLN A 103 -0.89 -15.63 -14.29
C GLN A 103 -0.78 -17.03 -13.67
N PRO A 104 0.39 -17.69 -13.77
CA PRO A 104 0.61 -18.98 -13.12
C PRO A 104 0.31 -18.93 -11.63
N ARG A 105 -0.32 -19.99 -11.09
CA ARG A 105 -0.72 -20.11 -9.67
C ARG A 105 0.45 -19.93 -8.70
N ASP A 106 1.66 -20.33 -9.09
CA ASP A 106 2.88 -20.23 -8.30
C ASP A 106 3.56 -18.86 -8.39
N LYS A 107 3.06 -17.94 -9.25
CA LYS A 107 3.50 -16.56 -9.26
C LYS A 107 3.01 -15.87 -7.98
N PRO A 108 3.89 -15.26 -7.17
CA PRO A 108 3.43 -14.58 -5.96
C PRO A 108 2.47 -13.44 -6.27
N CYS A 109 1.27 -13.49 -5.67
CA CYS A 109 0.32 -12.38 -5.65
C CYS A 109 0.89 -11.26 -4.77
N THR A 110 1.34 -10.17 -5.38
CA THR A 110 1.89 -9.01 -4.66
C THR A 110 1.00 -7.79 -4.83
N LEU A 111 1.11 -6.84 -3.90
CA LEU A 111 0.35 -5.60 -3.99
C LEU A 111 0.78 -4.71 -5.14
N GLY A 112 2.06 -4.70 -5.55
CA GLY A 112 2.53 -3.80 -6.60
C GLY A 112 2.04 -2.36 -6.42
N ASN A 113 1.25 -1.90 -7.40
CA ASN A 113 0.65 -0.56 -7.43
C ASN A 113 -0.61 -0.39 -6.57
N TYR A 114 -1.19 -1.48 -6.05
CA TYR A 114 -2.39 -1.44 -5.22
C TYR A 114 -2.12 -0.68 -3.91
N VAL A 115 -3.16 0.02 -3.45
CA VAL A 115 -3.14 0.66 -2.13
C VAL A 115 -2.88 -0.37 -1.03
N ARG A 116 -2.22 0.03 0.06
CA ARG A 116 -1.99 -0.86 1.22
C ARG A 116 -3.22 -1.03 2.09
N TYR A 117 -3.94 0.07 2.27
CA TYR A 117 -5.17 0.13 3.05
C TYR A 117 -6.20 0.98 2.30
N ALA A 118 -7.46 0.61 2.44
CA ALA A 118 -8.61 1.40 2.04
C ALA A 118 -9.47 1.71 3.28
N VAL A 119 -10.23 2.80 3.24
CA VAL A 119 -11.26 3.08 4.24
C VAL A 119 -12.60 2.96 3.55
N ASN A 120 -13.48 2.08 4.06
CA ASN A 120 -14.86 2.00 3.62
C ASN A 120 -15.63 3.20 4.20
N ALA A 121 -15.44 4.38 3.61
CA ALA A 121 -15.98 5.63 4.14
C ALA A 121 -17.51 5.67 3.96
N THR A 122 -18.21 5.88 5.07
CA THR A 122 -19.68 5.96 5.13
C THR A 122 -20.19 7.31 5.62
N SER A 123 -19.29 8.17 6.10
CA SER A 123 -19.61 9.51 6.56
C SER A 123 -18.51 10.52 6.24
N THR A 124 -18.81 11.81 6.41
CA THR A 124 -17.85 12.90 6.27
C THR A 124 -16.73 12.82 7.31
N GLU A 125 -17.02 12.25 8.48
CA GLU A 125 -16.06 12.07 9.57
C GLU A 125 -15.01 11.02 9.20
N ASP A 126 -15.40 9.92 8.55
CA ASP A 126 -14.46 8.91 8.04
C ASP A 126 -13.45 9.54 7.06
N VAL A 127 -13.95 10.37 6.14
CA VAL A 127 -13.12 11.08 5.14
C VAL A 127 -12.17 12.06 5.84
N ALA A 128 -12.69 12.89 6.75
CA ALA A 128 -11.89 13.87 7.49
C ALA A 128 -10.80 13.19 8.34
N ALA A 129 -11.13 12.11 9.05
CA ALA A 129 -10.19 11.31 9.82
C ALA A 129 -9.09 10.72 8.92
N THR A 130 -9.45 10.19 7.75
CA THR A 130 -8.51 9.62 6.79
C THR A 130 -7.52 10.67 6.25
N LEU A 131 -8.02 11.85 5.86
CA LEU A 131 -7.18 12.96 5.40
C LEU A 131 -6.20 13.41 6.49
N ASN A 132 -6.69 13.55 7.73
CA ASN A 132 -5.88 13.94 8.88
C ASN A 132 -4.80 12.90 9.19
N PHE A 133 -5.13 11.61 9.16
CA PHE A 133 -4.19 10.52 9.37
C PHE A 133 -3.11 10.49 8.28
N ALA A 134 -3.51 10.52 7.00
CA ALA A 134 -2.58 10.51 5.87
C ALA A 134 -1.62 11.71 5.90
N LYS A 135 -2.13 12.91 6.23
CA LYS A 135 -1.31 14.11 6.42
C LYS A 135 -0.34 13.95 7.58
N LYS A 136 -0.82 13.52 8.76
CA LYS A 136 -0.01 13.35 9.97
C LYS A 136 1.12 12.33 9.79
N LYS A 137 0.85 11.25 9.06
CA LYS A 137 1.83 10.18 8.79
C LYS A 137 2.59 10.36 7.48
N ASN A 138 2.34 11.45 6.76
CA ASN A 138 2.89 11.73 5.44
C ASN A 138 2.74 10.56 4.43
N ILE A 139 1.62 9.83 4.49
CA ILE A 139 1.33 8.75 3.54
C ILE A 139 0.61 9.35 2.33
N ARG A 140 0.81 8.74 1.15
CA ARG A 140 0.06 9.10 -0.06
C ARG A 140 -1.42 8.77 0.13
N PHE A 141 -2.26 9.78 0.04
CA PHE A 141 -3.72 9.64 -0.03
C PHE A 141 -4.14 9.47 -1.50
N VAL A 142 -5.10 8.57 -1.74
CA VAL A 142 -5.72 8.37 -3.06
C VAL A 142 -7.24 8.26 -2.87
N ILE A 143 -7.99 8.64 -3.90
CA ILE A 143 -9.45 8.54 -3.91
C ILE A 143 -9.83 7.46 -4.91
N ARG A 144 -10.69 6.53 -4.49
CA ARG A 144 -11.26 5.51 -5.35
C ARG A 144 -12.77 5.51 -5.18
N ASN A 145 -13.47 5.40 -6.31
CA ASN A 145 -14.89 5.03 -6.34
C ASN A 145 -15.01 3.61 -6.94
N THR A 146 -15.09 3.48 -8.27
CA THR A 146 -15.22 2.20 -8.97
C THR A 146 -13.88 1.58 -9.38
N GLY A 147 -12.84 2.38 -9.60
CA GLY A 147 -11.54 1.91 -10.12
C GLY A 147 -11.42 1.92 -11.66
N HIS A 148 -12.26 2.71 -12.33
CA HIS A 148 -12.38 2.83 -13.80
C HIS A 148 -11.47 3.88 -14.47
N ASP A 149 -10.46 4.39 -13.78
CA ASP A 149 -9.53 5.39 -14.34
C ASP A 149 -8.55 4.72 -15.34
N TYR A 150 -8.30 5.36 -16.49
CA TYR A 150 -7.47 4.87 -17.60
C TYR A 150 -6.26 5.78 -17.87
#